data_AF-A0A838TGZ4-F1
#
_entry.id   AF-A0A838TGZ4-F1
#
_cell.length_a   1.000
_cell.length_b   1.000
_cell.length_c   1.000
_cell.angle_alpha   90.00
_cell.angle_beta   90.00
_cell.angle_gamma   90.00
#
_symmetry.space_group_name_H-M   'P 1'
#
loop_
_entity.id
_entity.type
_entity.pdbx_description
1 polymer ?
#
loop_
_entity_poly.entity_id
_entity_poly.type
_entity_poly.pdbx_seq_one_letter_code
_entity_poly.pdbx_strand_id
1 'polypeptide(L)'
;MNPEKSRLNENREGGKRWHLWGPYLSERQWGTVREDYSADGDAWNYFPHDHARSRAYRWGEDGIGGICDYKQRLCFAFAFWNGQDPFLKERLFGLSGPEGNHGEDVKEIFFFEDNTPTHSYMRMTYRYPQAAYPYEELVRQNGQRTRTEPEFEIWDTGVLRENRYFDLTIEYAKAAPDDILIRVTARNCGPALAPLHLLPTLWFRNTWSWAADVSRPNLRVGDDHSVAMGVIEASHDALGEYRLVAEAAGPLLFTENETNRERLYGVPNNCRHVKDSFHDAVVRGNAAAVNQDQMGTKAAAHYQFVLAPGETRSFRLRLQKILQPALHAFGDFDRIFEQRRQEADEFYRALAPACLSAEHCAIQRQALAGMLWTKQYYHYVVEEWLEGDPA
;
A
#
# COMPACT_ATOMS: atom_id res chain seq x y z
N MET A 1 -13.13 -17.20 -26.42
CA MET A 1 -13.18 -16.82 -25.00
C MET A 1 -12.03 -15.85 -24.76
N ASN A 2 -12.29 -14.65 -24.24
CA ASN A 2 -11.22 -13.65 -24.07
C ASN A 2 -10.18 -14.10 -23.02
N PRO A 3 -8.94 -13.58 -23.03
CA PRO A 3 -7.87 -14.05 -22.15
C PRO A 3 -8.21 -13.97 -20.66
N GLU A 4 -8.91 -12.92 -20.23
CA GLU A 4 -9.32 -12.76 -18.83
C GLU A 4 -10.32 -13.84 -18.38
N LYS A 5 -11.29 -14.21 -19.23
CA LYS A 5 -12.20 -15.34 -18.97
C LYS A 5 -11.44 -16.67 -18.91
N SER A 6 -10.38 -16.82 -19.70
CA SER A 6 -9.51 -18.00 -19.62
C SER A 6 -8.83 -18.09 -18.25
N ARG A 7 -8.28 -16.98 -17.73
CA ARG A 7 -7.67 -16.95 -16.38
C ARG A 7 -8.66 -17.24 -15.27
N LEU A 8 -9.90 -16.75 -15.38
CA LEU A 8 -10.96 -17.06 -14.43
C LEU A 8 -11.25 -18.57 -14.38
N ASN A 9 -11.24 -19.25 -15.53
CA ASN A 9 -11.39 -20.70 -15.60
C ASN A 9 -10.16 -21.42 -15.02
N GLU A 10 -8.94 -21.03 -15.41
CA GLU A 10 -7.70 -21.58 -14.85
C GLU A 10 -7.66 -21.46 -13.32
N ASN A 11 -8.18 -20.35 -12.76
CA ASN A 11 -8.27 -20.12 -11.33
C ASN A 11 -9.34 -20.97 -10.64
N ARG A 12 -10.46 -21.25 -11.31
CA ARG A 12 -11.55 -22.10 -10.78
C ARG A 12 -11.17 -23.58 -10.81
N GLU A 13 -10.54 -24.03 -11.87
CA GLU A 13 -10.18 -25.44 -12.10
C GLU A 13 -8.93 -25.87 -11.33
N GLY A 14 -8.29 -24.95 -10.60
CA GLY A 14 -7.15 -25.22 -9.72
C GLY A 14 -5.79 -25.26 -10.42
N GLY A 15 -5.72 -25.03 -11.74
CA GLY A 15 -4.50 -25.08 -12.53
C GLY A 15 -3.54 -23.90 -12.29
N LYS A 16 -4.06 -22.68 -12.09
CA LYS A 16 -3.25 -21.49 -11.78
C LYS A 16 -3.97 -20.57 -10.78
N ARG A 17 -3.31 -20.20 -9.69
CA ARG A 17 -3.91 -19.40 -8.61
C ARG A 17 -3.83 -17.89 -8.87
N TRP A 18 -4.49 -17.39 -9.91
CA TRP A 18 -4.48 -15.96 -10.23
C TRP A 18 -4.93 -15.06 -9.08
N HIS A 19 -5.81 -15.53 -8.19
CA HIS A 19 -6.22 -14.80 -6.99
C HIS A 19 -5.22 -14.89 -5.83
N LEU A 20 -4.05 -15.50 -6.02
CA LEU A 20 -3.01 -15.59 -4.98
C LEU A 20 -2.64 -14.20 -4.48
N TRP A 21 -2.39 -13.26 -5.41
CA TRP A 21 -2.08 -11.87 -5.13
C TRP A 21 -3.21 -10.97 -5.60
N GLY A 22 -3.51 -9.92 -4.84
CA GLY A 22 -4.56 -8.97 -5.19
C GLY A 22 -4.57 -7.77 -4.25
N PRO A 23 -5.52 -6.85 -4.42
CA PRO A 23 -5.66 -5.64 -3.60
C PRO A 23 -6.32 -5.97 -2.25
N TYR A 24 -5.88 -7.06 -1.60
CA TYR A 24 -6.43 -7.52 -0.32
C TYR A 24 -5.89 -6.73 0.88
N LEU A 25 -4.98 -5.80 0.64
CA LEU A 25 -4.53 -4.83 1.63
C LEU A 25 -5.57 -3.71 1.75
N SER A 26 -5.92 -3.34 2.97
CA SER A 26 -6.85 -2.23 3.19
C SER A 26 -6.14 -0.89 2.99
N GLU A 27 -6.88 0.16 2.62
CA GLU A 27 -6.32 1.51 2.59
C GLU A 27 -6.24 2.13 4.02
N ARG A 28 -7.00 1.53 4.97
CA ARG A 28 -7.11 1.91 6.37
C ARG A 28 -7.48 0.70 7.24
N GLN A 29 -6.67 0.44 8.27
CA GLN A 29 -6.89 -0.65 9.26
C GLN A 29 -6.98 -0.14 10.72
N TRP A 30 -6.66 1.13 10.98
CA TRP A 30 -6.74 1.75 12.30
C TRP A 30 -8.18 2.13 12.70
N GLY A 31 -8.43 2.21 14.01
CA GLY A 31 -9.73 2.55 14.57
C GLY A 31 -10.79 1.50 14.26
N THR A 32 -10.47 0.20 14.33
CA THR A 32 -11.41 -0.87 14.00
C THR A 32 -11.70 -1.75 15.22
N VAL A 33 -12.91 -2.30 15.29
CA VAL A 33 -13.35 -3.19 16.39
C VAL A 33 -12.42 -4.39 16.56
N ARG A 34 -11.79 -4.86 15.49
CA ARG A 34 -10.87 -6.01 15.54
C ARG A 34 -9.58 -5.69 16.30
N GLU A 35 -9.14 -4.44 16.18
CA GLU A 35 -7.92 -3.96 16.81
C GLU A 35 -8.18 -3.31 18.18
N ASP A 36 -9.42 -3.41 18.68
CA ASP A 36 -9.84 -2.87 19.97
C ASP A 36 -9.59 -3.84 21.12
N TYR A 37 -8.75 -3.41 22.05
CA TYR A 37 -8.50 -4.10 23.33
C TYR A 37 -8.64 -3.10 24.49
N SER A 38 -9.43 -2.06 24.30
CA SER A 38 -9.82 -1.15 25.37
C SER A 38 -10.72 -1.85 26.39
N ALA A 39 -10.71 -1.37 27.63
CA ALA A 39 -11.54 -1.95 28.69
C ALA A 39 -13.03 -1.59 28.53
N ASP A 40 -13.34 -0.55 27.75
CA ASP A 40 -14.66 0.07 27.59
C ASP A 40 -15.25 -0.09 26.17
N GLY A 41 -14.51 -0.69 25.23
CA GLY A 41 -14.96 -0.92 23.85
C GLY A 41 -14.85 0.32 22.95
N ASP A 42 -13.96 1.26 23.28
CA ASP A 42 -13.66 2.44 22.47
C ASP A 42 -12.70 2.13 21.32
N ALA A 43 -13.19 1.38 20.33
CA ALA A 43 -12.43 0.98 19.16
C ALA A 43 -11.84 2.17 18.36
N TRP A 44 -12.50 3.32 18.40
CA TRP A 44 -12.10 4.51 17.65
C TRP A 44 -10.84 5.16 18.22
N ASN A 45 -10.79 5.32 19.55
CA ASN A 45 -9.69 6.01 20.21
C ASN A 45 -8.59 5.07 20.73
N TYR A 46 -8.85 3.76 20.81
CA TYR A 46 -7.86 2.78 21.29
C TYR A 46 -6.66 2.60 20.34
N PHE A 47 -6.93 2.55 19.04
CA PHE A 47 -5.90 2.42 18.01
C PHE A 47 -6.10 3.50 16.93
N PRO A 48 -5.79 4.77 17.25
CA PRO A 48 -6.00 5.90 16.35
C PRO A 48 -4.97 5.89 15.20
N HIS A 49 -5.22 6.72 14.18
CA HIS A 49 -4.30 6.96 13.08
C HIS A 49 -2.86 7.26 13.55
N ASP A 50 -2.71 7.99 14.66
CA ASP A 50 -1.39 8.34 15.21
C ASP A 50 -0.55 7.11 15.60
N HIS A 51 -1.20 6.08 16.15
CA HIS A 51 -0.56 4.84 16.55
C HIS A 51 -0.27 3.93 15.34
N ALA A 52 -1.04 4.04 14.25
CA ALA A 52 -0.96 3.16 13.05
C ALA A 52 0.46 3.00 12.47
N ARG A 53 1.25 4.07 12.51
CA ARG A 53 2.64 4.08 12.02
C ARG A 53 3.61 3.35 12.94
N SER A 54 3.31 3.30 14.23
CA SER A 54 4.24 2.83 15.28
C SER A 54 3.80 1.51 15.91
N ARG A 55 2.54 1.09 15.75
CA ARG A 55 1.98 -0.15 16.31
C ARG A 55 1.75 -1.17 15.21
N ALA A 56 2.25 -2.39 15.38
CA ALA A 56 1.96 -3.50 14.47
C ALA A 56 0.49 -3.88 14.57
N TYR A 57 -0.14 -4.18 13.43
CA TYR A 57 -1.52 -4.64 13.38
C TYR A 57 -1.59 -6.13 13.62
N ARG A 58 -2.67 -6.59 14.25
CA ARG A 58 -2.83 -8.01 14.54
C ARG A 58 -3.68 -8.76 13.52
N TRP A 59 -4.78 -8.15 13.10
CA TRP A 59 -5.82 -8.83 12.31
C TRP A 59 -5.84 -8.40 10.85
N GLY A 60 -5.02 -7.42 10.50
CA GLY A 60 -4.92 -6.88 9.17
C GLY A 60 -3.60 -6.17 8.94
N GLU A 61 -3.51 -5.44 7.82
CA GLU A 61 -2.48 -4.48 7.49
C GLU A 61 -3.14 -3.44 6.56
N ASP A 62 -2.53 -2.26 6.47
CA ASP A 62 -2.93 -1.20 5.54
C ASP A 62 -1.77 -0.65 4.72
N GLY A 63 -2.09 -0.02 3.59
CA GLY A 63 -1.11 0.70 2.78
C GLY A 63 -1.67 1.23 1.47
N ILE A 64 -1.13 2.37 1.02
CA ILE A 64 -1.64 3.08 -0.17
C ILE A 64 -1.47 2.24 -1.44
N GLY A 65 -2.61 1.91 -2.06
CA GLY A 65 -2.66 1.17 -3.33
C GLY A 65 -1.98 -0.18 -3.26
N GLY A 66 -1.98 -0.80 -2.09
CA GLY A 66 -1.20 -1.99 -1.83
C GLY A 66 -1.80 -3.29 -2.34
N ILE A 67 -0.95 -4.31 -2.42
CA ILE A 67 -1.30 -5.69 -2.71
C ILE A 67 -0.75 -6.61 -1.64
N CYS A 68 -1.37 -7.77 -1.45
CA CYS A 68 -0.81 -8.84 -0.64
C CYS A 68 -1.25 -10.20 -1.17
N ASP A 69 -0.66 -11.27 -0.64
CA ASP A 69 -1.22 -12.60 -0.87
C ASP A 69 -2.60 -12.73 -0.19
N TYR A 70 -3.44 -13.68 -0.62
CA TYR A 70 -4.80 -13.84 -0.10
C TYR A 70 -4.90 -14.15 1.41
N LYS A 71 -3.79 -14.47 2.08
CA LYS A 71 -3.71 -14.62 3.55
C LYS A 71 -3.03 -13.46 4.25
N GLN A 72 -2.69 -12.40 3.50
CA GLN A 72 -2.01 -11.19 3.96
C GLN A 72 -0.80 -11.52 4.84
N ARG A 73 0.07 -12.40 4.33
CA ARG A 73 1.34 -12.75 4.96
C ARG A 73 2.41 -11.79 4.49
N LEU A 74 2.54 -11.59 3.18
CA LEU A 74 3.47 -10.65 2.56
C LEU A 74 2.68 -9.52 1.90
N CYS A 75 2.95 -8.30 2.33
CA CYS A 75 2.29 -7.08 1.89
C CYS A 75 3.27 -6.20 1.13
N PHE A 76 2.77 -5.51 0.11
CA PHE A 76 3.48 -4.51 -0.66
C PHE A 76 2.60 -3.27 -0.82
N ALA A 77 3.14 -2.08 -0.57
CA ALA A 77 2.47 -0.81 -0.81
C ALA A 77 3.50 0.31 -0.99
N PHE A 78 3.02 1.53 -1.24
CA PHE A 78 3.88 2.69 -1.37
C PHE A 78 3.80 3.59 -0.15
N ALA A 79 4.95 4.17 0.21
CA ALA A 79 5.02 5.33 1.09
C ALA A 79 5.63 6.52 0.35
N PHE A 80 5.16 7.72 0.69
CA PHE A 80 5.58 8.96 0.03
C PHE A 80 5.99 10.02 1.05
N TRP A 81 6.88 10.93 0.64
CA TRP A 81 7.20 12.12 1.41
C TRP A 81 7.55 13.30 0.51
N ASN A 82 6.81 14.40 0.67
CA ASN A 82 6.97 15.65 -0.08
C ASN A 82 8.07 16.57 0.49
N GLY A 83 8.80 16.13 1.52
CA GLY A 83 9.78 16.96 2.22
C GLY A 83 9.18 17.91 3.27
N GLN A 84 7.85 17.95 3.41
CA GLN A 84 7.11 18.86 4.29
C GLN A 84 6.27 18.13 5.33
N ASP A 85 5.75 16.94 5.00
CA ASP A 85 4.96 16.13 5.92
C ASP A 85 5.79 15.74 7.16
N PRO A 86 5.16 15.69 8.35
CA PRO A 86 5.85 15.34 9.60
C PRO A 86 6.26 13.85 9.68
N PHE A 87 5.75 13.02 8.77
CA PHE A 87 6.01 11.59 8.68
C PHE A 87 5.76 11.09 7.25
N LEU A 88 6.26 9.91 6.90
CA LEU A 88 5.93 9.25 5.64
C LEU A 88 4.41 9.00 5.52
N LYS A 89 3.83 9.37 4.37
CA LYS A 89 2.45 9.03 4.00
C LYS A 89 2.41 7.59 3.51
N GLU A 90 2.14 6.64 4.43
CA GLU A 90 2.08 5.19 4.15
C GLU A 90 0.65 4.66 3.95
N ARG A 91 -0.35 5.40 4.44
CA ARG A 91 -1.77 5.01 4.46
C ARG A 91 -2.66 6.23 4.26
N LEU A 92 -3.89 6.01 3.84
CA LEU A 92 -4.86 7.10 3.68
C LEU A 92 -5.26 7.66 5.04
N PHE A 93 -5.29 8.98 5.15
CA PHE A 93 -5.82 9.67 6.32
C PHE A 93 -7.35 9.79 6.25
N GLY A 94 -7.96 9.77 7.43
CA GLY A 94 -9.39 10.02 7.58
C GLY A 94 -9.71 10.37 9.03
N LEU A 95 -10.97 10.68 9.25
CA LEU A 95 -11.57 10.93 10.56
C LEU A 95 -12.17 9.64 11.09
N SER A 96 -12.02 9.39 12.38
CA SER A 96 -12.81 8.42 13.11
C SER A 96 -14.26 8.91 13.28
N GLY A 97 -15.16 8.00 13.67
CA GLY A 97 -16.57 8.33 13.90
C GLY A 97 -16.79 9.56 14.82
N PRO A 98 -16.08 9.68 15.95
CA PRO A 98 -16.16 10.87 16.82
C PRO A 98 -15.56 12.16 16.25
N GLU A 99 -14.63 12.06 15.30
CA GLU A 99 -13.95 13.23 14.71
C GLU A 99 -14.73 13.86 13.54
N GLY A 100 -15.55 13.06 12.84
CA GLY A 100 -16.36 13.52 11.72
C GLY A 100 -17.80 13.90 12.11
N ASN A 101 -18.34 14.96 11.51
CA ASN A 101 -19.73 15.38 11.72
C ASN A 101 -20.75 14.41 11.10
N HIS A 102 -20.34 13.60 10.12
CA HIS A 102 -21.14 12.53 9.50
C HIS A 102 -20.59 11.11 9.72
N GLY A 103 -19.62 10.96 10.63
CA GLY A 103 -19.02 9.67 10.97
C GLY A 103 -17.60 9.51 10.42
N GLU A 104 -17.21 8.27 10.15
CA GLU A 104 -15.90 7.99 9.56
C GLU A 104 -15.79 8.54 8.14
N ASP A 105 -14.67 9.18 7.83
CA ASP A 105 -14.55 9.94 6.59
C ASP A 105 -13.11 10.01 6.10
N VAL A 106 -12.84 9.56 4.88
CA VAL A 106 -11.50 9.57 4.28
C VAL A 106 -11.24 10.93 3.66
N LYS A 107 -10.20 11.63 4.10
CA LYS A 107 -9.89 13.01 3.66
C LYS A 107 -8.87 13.07 2.53
N GLU A 108 -8.70 11.97 1.82
CA GLU A 108 -7.71 11.79 0.76
C GLU A 108 -8.38 11.77 -0.61
N ILE A 109 -7.61 12.13 -1.65
CA ILE A 109 -8.10 12.08 -3.03
C ILE A 109 -7.40 10.94 -3.77
N PHE A 110 -8.18 9.94 -4.15
CA PHE A 110 -7.72 8.82 -4.94
C PHE A 110 -8.83 8.30 -5.84
N PHE A 111 -8.44 7.67 -6.93
CA PHE A 111 -9.35 7.13 -7.93
C PHE A 111 -8.92 5.72 -8.30
N PHE A 112 -9.79 4.75 -8.09
CA PHE A 112 -9.64 3.44 -8.72
C PHE A 112 -10.03 3.59 -10.18
N GLU A 113 -9.08 3.37 -11.09
CA GLU A 113 -9.24 3.63 -12.52
C GLU A 113 -9.50 2.33 -13.29
N ASP A 114 -8.84 1.24 -12.90
CA ASP A 114 -8.98 -0.05 -13.56
C ASP A 114 -8.63 -1.22 -12.65
N ASN A 115 -9.26 -2.36 -12.90
CA ASN A 115 -8.96 -3.64 -12.26
C ASN A 115 -9.63 -4.77 -13.03
N THR A 116 -8.96 -5.87 -13.33
CA THR A 116 -9.62 -7.06 -13.92
C THR A 116 -10.04 -8.05 -12.84
N PRO A 117 -11.04 -8.93 -13.06
CA PRO A 117 -11.51 -9.88 -12.04
C PRO A 117 -10.42 -10.75 -11.40
N THR A 118 -9.40 -11.13 -12.17
CA THR A 118 -8.24 -11.90 -11.70
C THR A 118 -7.10 -11.03 -11.17
N HIS A 119 -7.29 -9.72 -11.10
CA HIS A 119 -6.31 -8.73 -10.71
C HIS A 119 -5.05 -8.81 -11.59
N SER A 120 -5.23 -9.17 -12.86
CA SER A 120 -4.17 -9.33 -13.86
C SER A 120 -3.69 -7.99 -14.43
N TYR A 121 -4.56 -6.98 -14.40
CA TYR A 121 -4.24 -5.56 -14.57
C TYR A 121 -4.96 -4.77 -13.48
N MET A 122 -4.28 -3.83 -12.85
CA MET A 122 -4.86 -2.89 -11.89
C MET A 122 -4.23 -1.52 -12.05
N ARG A 123 -5.03 -0.48 -11.85
CA ARG A 123 -4.59 0.92 -11.93
C ARG A 123 -5.40 1.80 -10.98
N MET A 124 -4.69 2.66 -10.25
CA MET A 124 -5.28 3.73 -9.46
C MET A 124 -4.39 4.96 -9.48
N THR A 125 -4.97 6.12 -9.17
CA THR A 125 -4.21 7.36 -8.96
C THR A 125 -4.47 7.87 -7.55
N TYR A 126 -3.41 8.19 -6.83
CA TYR A 126 -3.45 8.89 -5.55
C TYR A 126 -2.91 10.32 -5.73
N ARG A 127 -3.62 11.32 -5.21
CA ARG A 127 -3.23 12.72 -5.28
C ARG A 127 -2.62 13.16 -3.97
N TYR A 128 -1.34 13.50 -4.01
CA TYR A 128 -0.56 13.84 -2.82
C TYR A 128 -0.13 15.31 -2.82
N PRO A 129 -0.47 16.12 -1.80
CA PRO A 129 -0.10 17.52 -1.76
C PRO A 129 1.42 17.78 -1.74
N GLN A 130 1.85 18.89 -2.34
CA GLN A 130 3.25 19.35 -2.28
C GLN A 130 3.59 20.04 -0.95
N ALA A 131 2.60 20.61 -0.27
CA ALA A 131 2.73 21.17 1.07
C ALA A 131 2.41 20.10 2.13
N ALA A 132 2.77 20.39 3.38
CA ALA A 132 2.43 19.53 4.51
C ALA A 132 0.92 19.25 4.54
N TYR A 133 0.56 17.98 4.68
CA TYR A 133 -0.82 17.55 4.69
C TYR A 133 -1.55 18.09 5.93
N PRO A 134 -2.77 18.66 5.78
CA PRO A 134 -3.43 19.45 6.83
C PRO A 134 -4.20 18.60 7.87
N TYR A 135 -3.52 17.64 8.51
CA TYR A 135 -4.14 16.69 9.46
C TYR A 135 -4.94 17.37 10.58
N GLU A 136 -4.31 18.29 11.32
CA GLU A 136 -4.91 18.95 12.48
C GLU A 136 -6.07 19.87 12.09
N GLU A 137 -5.96 20.54 10.95
CA GLU A 137 -7.03 21.41 10.46
C GLU A 137 -8.28 20.59 10.09
N LEU A 138 -8.11 19.47 9.40
CA LEU A 138 -9.20 18.57 9.03
C LEU A 138 -9.94 18.05 10.28
N VAL A 139 -9.21 17.60 11.30
CA VAL A 139 -9.82 17.14 12.57
C VAL A 139 -10.53 18.29 13.28
N ARG A 140 -9.86 19.43 13.45
CA ARG A 140 -10.41 20.57 14.21
C ARG A 140 -11.67 21.15 13.55
N GLN A 141 -11.67 21.32 12.24
CA GLN A 141 -12.79 21.93 11.52
C GLN A 141 -14.01 21.01 11.49
N ASN A 142 -13.83 19.71 11.32
CA ASN A 142 -14.94 18.75 11.33
C ASN A 142 -15.50 18.52 12.74
N GLY A 143 -14.64 18.47 13.76
CA GLY A 143 -15.09 18.33 15.16
C GLY A 143 -15.89 19.53 15.69
N GLN A 144 -15.84 20.69 15.02
CA GLN A 144 -16.62 21.89 15.36
C GLN A 144 -17.98 21.97 14.63
N ARG A 145 -18.22 21.08 13.66
CA ARG A 145 -19.42 21.11 12.81
C ARG A 145 -20.54 20.27 13.37
N THR A 146 -21.76 20.71 13.10
CA THR A 146 -22.99 19.98 13.40
C THR A 146 -23.31 18.97 12.30
N ARG A 147 -24.20 18.02 12.61
CA ARG A 147 -24.69 17.01 11.64
C ARG A 147 -25.44 17.63 10.44
N THR A 148 -25.86 18.88 10.54
CA THR A 148 -26.57 19.59 9.46
C THR A 148 -25.64 20.37 8.54
N GLU A 149 -24.39 20.59 8.95
CA GLU A 149 -23.39 21.26 8.12
C GLU A 149 -22.70 20.26 7.18
N PRO A 150 -22.24 20.70 6.00
CA PRO A 150 -21.45 19.85 5.12
C PRO A 150 -20.09 19.52 5.77
N GLU A 151 -19.50 18.39 5.38
CA GLU A 151 -18.12 18.03 5.77
C GLU A 151 -17.12 19.12 5.32
N PHE A 152 -16.07 19.33 6.11
CA PHE A 152 -14.92 20.14 5.72
C PHE A 152 -13.87 19.24 5.09
N GLU A 153 -13.52 19.56 3.86
CA GLU A 153 -12.76 18.66 2.98
C GLU A 153 -11.37 19.18 2.65
N ILE A 154 -10.52 18.31 2.15
CA ILE A 154 -9.13 18.68 1.82
C ILE A 154 -9.05 19.83 0.81
N TRP A 155 -10.01 19.99 -0.10
CA TRP A 155 -10.04 21.12 -1.03
C TRP A 155 -10.35 22.46 -0.34
N ASP A 156 -11.01 22.45 0.81
CA ASP A 156 -11.33 23.66 1.57
C ASP A 156 -10.10 24.24 2.29
N THR A 157 -9.13 23.40 2.64
CA THR A 157 -7.85 23.79 3.28
C THR A 157 -6.97 24.67 2.40
N GLY A 158 -7.20 24.61 1.08
CA GLY A 158 -6.38 25.29 0.09
C GLY A 158 -5.04 24.61 -0.23
N VAL A 159 -4.71 23.47 0.39
CA VAL A 159 -3.44 22.75 0.17
C VAL A 159 -3.25 22.30 -1.30
N LEU A 160 -4.35 22.16 -2.05
CA LEU A 160 -4.37 21.75 -3.46
C LEU A 160 -4.49 22.93 -4.45
N ARG A 161 -4.54 24.18 -3.96
CA ARG A 161 -4.68 25.36 -4.83
C ARG A 161 -3.52 25.44 -5.83
N GLU A 162 -3.81 26.03 -7.00
CA GLU A 162 -2.84 26.19 -8.09
C GLU A 162 -2.25 24.85 -8.56
N ASN A 163 -2.99 23.76 -8.39
CA ASN A 163 -2.57 22.39 -8.71
C ASN A 163 -1.31 21.93 -7.96
N ARG A 164 -1.05 22.43 -6.75
CA ARG A 164 0.14 22.11 -5.92
C ARG A 164 0.06 20.71 -5.29
N TYR A 165 0.01 19.71 -6.14
CA TYR A 165 -0.01 18.30 -5.79
C TYR A 165 0.75 17.46 -6.82
N PHE A 166 1.07 16.25 -6.43
CA PHE A 166 1.51 15.18 -7.31
C PHE A 166 0.33 14.27 -7.62
N ASP A 167 0.16 13.89 -8.88
CA ASP A 167 -0.65 12.71 -9.21
C ASP A 167 0.30 11.51 -9.27
N LEU A 168 0.01 10.50 -8.45
CA LEU A 168 0.78 9.26 -8.28
C LEU A 168 -0.04 8.11 -8.83
N THR A 169 0.21 7.74 -10.09
CA THR A 169 -0.48 6.63 -10.73
C THR A 169 0.25 5.32 -10.43
N ILE A 170 -0.44 4.41 -9.74
CA ILE A 170 0.05 3.09 -9.35
C ILE A 170 -0.60 2.05 -10.25
N GLU A 171 0.22 1.21 -10.87
CA GLU A 171 -0.22 0.15 -11.78
C GLU A 171 0.43 -1.19 -11.45
N TYR A 172 -0.35 -2.26 -11.64
CA TYR A 172 0.07 -3.63 -11.50
C TYR A 172 -0.28 -4.42 -12.76
N ALA A 173 0.63 -5.28 -13.22
CA ALA A 173 0.40 -6.21 -14.32
C ALA A 173 0.98 -7.58 -13.97
N LYS A 174 0.18 -8.63 -14.03
CA LYS A 174 0.66 -10.00 -13.77
C LYS A 174 1.21 -10.63 -15.03
N ALA A 175 2.46 -11.09 -15.00
CA ALA A 175 2.99 -12.00 -16.01
C ALA A 175 2.47 -13.43 -15.78
N ALA A 176 2.42 -13.83 -14.51
CA ALA A 176 1.92 -15.11 -14.00
C ALA A 176 1.25 -14.90 -12.62
N PRO A 177 0.59 -15.91 -12.03
CA PRO A 177 -0.02 -15.80 -10.70
C PRO A 177 0.90 -15.30 -9.58
N ASP A 178 2.19 -15.58 -9.68
CA ASP A 178 3.25 -15.32 -8.72
C ASP A 178 4.37 -14.43 -9.28
N ASP A 179 4.08 -13.69 -10.35
CA ASP A 179 4.99 -12.75 -11.02
C ASP A 179 4.25 -11.47 -11.42
N ILE A 180 4.57 -10.39 -10.72
CA ILE A 180 3.82 -9.13 -10.70
C ILE A 180 4.76 -7.99 -11.04
N LEU A 181 4.47 -7.32 -12.15
CA LEU A 181 5.12 -6.10 -12.56
C LEU A 181 4.39 -4.93 -11.92
N ILE A 182 5.15 -3.97 -11.42
CA ILE A 182 4.67 -2.84 -10.63
C ILE A 182 5.24 -1.58 -11.26
N ARG A 183 4.39 -0.60 -11.56
CA ARG A 183 4.80 0.71 -12.06
C ARG A 183 4.16 1.79 -11.22
N VAL A 184 4.96 2.77 -10.81
CA VAL A 184 4.45 4.00 -10.22
C VAL A 184 4.95 5.18 -11.04
N THR A 185 4.03 6.05 -11.43
CA THR A 185 4.30 7.24 -12.23
C THR A 185 3.93 8.46 -11.42
N ALA A 186 4.91 9.30 -11.11
CA ALA A 186 4.72 10.56 -10.40
C ALA A 186 4.71 11.72 -11.39
N ARG A 187 3.67 12.53 -11.36
CA ARG A 187 3.55 13.77 -12.13
C ARG A 187 3.47 14.96 -11.19
N ASN A 188 4.30 15.97 -11.42
CA ASN A 188 4.17 17.26 -10.75
C ASN A 188 3.10 18.09 -11.49
N CYS A 189 1.96 18.32 -10.84
CA CYS A 189 0.87 19.12 -11.41
C CYS A 189 1.00 20.62 -11.07
N GLY A 190 1.91 20.96 -10.16
CA GLY A 190 2.10 22.31 -9.65
C GLY A 190 3.01 23.18 -10.51
N PRO A 191 3.10 24.48 -10.18
CA PRO A 191 3.82 25.46 -10.99
C PRO A 191 5.32 25.56 -10.68
N ALA A 192 5.82 24.83 -9.67
CA ALA A 192 7.21 24.93 -9.19
C ALA A 192 7.91 23.57 -9.15
N LEU A 193 9.24 23.59 -9.11
CA LEU A 193 10.05 22.41 -8.79
C LEU A 193 9.65 21.87 -7.41
N ALA A 194 9.41 20.57 -7.32
CA ALA A 194 8.96 19.94 -6.07
C ALA A 194 9.73 18.64 -5.79
N PRO A 195 10.36 18.49 -4.60
CA PRO A 195 11.00 17.25 -4.19
C PRO A 195 9.96 16.19 -3.84
N LEU A 196 10.27 14.93 -4.15
CA LEU A 196 9.45 13.80 -3.77
C LEU A 196 10.33 12.59 -3.42
N HIS A 197 9.97 11.95 -2.32
CA HIS A 197 10.51 10.66 -1.92
C HIS A 197 9.45 9.59 -2.16
N LEU A 198 9.87 8.47 -2.73
CA LEU A 198 9.04 7.32 -3.02
C LEU A 198 9.68 6.07 -2.42
N LEU A 199 8.90 5.34 -1.62
CA LEU A 199 9.34 4.14 -0.90
C LEU A 199 8.37 2.98 -1.15
N PRO A 200 8.47 2.26 -2.28
CA PRO A 200 7.87 0.94 -2.43
C PRO A 200 8.38 0.03 -1.31
N THR A 201 7.46 -0.41 -0.46
CA THR A 201 7.73 -1.07 0.81
C THR A 201 7.12 -2.46 0.80
N LEU A 202 7.92 -3.45 1.20
CA LEU A 202 7.53 -4.85 1.36
C LEU A 202 7.62 -5.20 2.85
N TRP A 203 6.61 -5.85 3.42
CA TRP A 203 6.64 -6.28 4.81
C TRP A 203 5.81 -7.52 5.07
N PHE A 204 6.16 -8.25 6.13
CA PHE A 204 5.32 -9.31 6.64
C PHE A 204 4.34 -8.77 7.67
N ARG A 205 3.07 -9.18 7.58
CA ARG A 205 2.13 -8.96 8.68
C ARG A 205 2.70 -9.64 9.92
N ASN A 206 2.77 -8.90 11.01
CA ASN A 206 3.28 -9.47 12.25
C ASN A 206 2.32 -10.58 12.69
N THR A 207 2.82 -11.79 12.85
CA THR A 207 2.07 -12.92 13.43
C THR A 207 2.87 -13.67 14.47
N TRP A 208 4.17 -13.37 14.57
CA TRP A 208 5.13 -14.07 15.41
C TRP A 208 5.23 -13.48 16.82
N SER A 209 4.79 -12.23 17.02
CA SER A 209 4.88 -11.58 18.34
C SER A 209 3.83 -12.06 19.35
N TRP A 210 2.79 -12.80 18.93
CA TRP A 210 1.73 -13.29 19.81
C TRP A 210 1.30 -14.75 19.57
N ALA A 211 1.62 -15.37 18.43
CA ALA A 211 1.29 -16.77 18.19
C ALA A 211 2.44 -17.69 18.62
N ALA A 212 2.12 -18.73 19.38
CA ALA A 212 3.06 -19.80 19.68
C ALA A 212 3.43 -20.57 18.39
N ASP A 213 4.66 -21.06 18.30
CA ASP A 213 5.15 -21.95 17.24
C ASP A 213 5.09 -21.39 15.80
N VAL A 214 5.16 -20.07 15.63
CA VAL A 214 5.27 -19.44 14.29
C VAL A 214 6.72 -19.11 13.97
N SER A 215 7.23 -19.67 12.88
CA SER A 215 8.53 -19.29 12.31
C SER A 215 8.49 -17.83 11.84
N ARG A 216 9.48 -17.05 12.28
CA ARG A 216 9.60 -15.64 11.93
C ARG A 216 10.07 -15.50 10.47
N PRO A 217 9.32 -14.81 9.60
CA PRO A 217 9.73 -14.60 8.22
C PRO A 217 10.88 -13.60 8.14
N ASN A 218 11.55 -13.55 7.00
CA ASN A 218 12.75 -12.71 6.82
C ASN A 218 12.75 -11.99 5.48
N LEU A 219 13.07 -10.71 5.51
CA LEU A 219 13.47 -9.89 4.38
C LEU A 219 14.96 -9.64 4.46
N ARG A 220 15.67 -9.77 3.35
CA ARG A 220 17.11 -9.47 3.27
C ARG A 220 17.47 -8.85 1.93
N VAL A 221 18.61 -8.19 1.86
CA VAL A 221 19.23 -7.85 0.58
C VAL A 221 19.50 -9.12 -0.23
N GLY A 222 19.13 -9.12 -1.50
CA GLY A 222 19.45 -10.19 -2.45
C GLY A 222 20.67 -9.88 -3.29
N ASP A 223 21.19 -10.88 -4.00
CA ASP A 223 22.34 -10.68 -4.88
C ASP A 223 22.03 -9.70 -6.02
N ASP A 224 22.83 -8.64 -6.09
CA ASP A 224 22.80 -7.67 -7.17
C ASP A 224 23.73 -8.12 -8.30
N HIS A 225 23.16 -8.49 -9.44
CA HIS A 225 23.94 -8.84 -10.64
C HIS A 225 24.13 -7.64 -11.58
N SER A 226 23.64 -6.44 -11.24
CA SER A 226 23.80 -5.23 -12.05
C SER A 226 23.67 -3.95 -11.22
N VAL A 227 24.71 -3.10 -11.25
CA VAL A 227 24.95 -1.84 -10.49
C VAL A 227 23.78 -0.84 -10.36
N ALA A 228 22.65 -1.04 -11.04
CA ALA A 228 21.48 -0.17 -11.03
C ALA A 228 20.20 -0.84 -10.49
N MET A 229 20.28 -1.92 -9.71
CA MET A 229 19.10 -2.67 -9.26
C MET A 229 19.10 -2.90 -7.74
N GLY A 230 17.98 -2.57 -7.09
CA GLY A 230 17.74 -2.95 -5.70
C GLY A 230 17.03 -4.30 -5.64
N VAL A 231 17.55 -5.26 -4.87
CA VAL A 231 16.92 -6.57 -4.68
C VAL A 231 16.63 -6.82 -3.21
N ILE A 232 15.35 -7.08 -2.90
CA ILE A 232 14.89 -7.51 -1.58
C ILE A 232 14.34 -8.94 -1.74
N GLU A 233 14.94 -9.89 -1.04
CA GLU A 233 14.46 -11.27 -0.96
C GLU A 233 13.59 -11.45 0.28
N ALA A 234 12.51 -12.22 0.15
CA ALA A 234 11.51 -12.46 1.15
C ALA A 234 11.30 -13.97 1.34
N SER A 235 11.56 -14.45 2.56
CA SER A 235 11.43 -15.85 2.95
C SER A 235 10.31 -16.02 3.97
N HIS A 236 9.41 -16.96 3.71
CA HIS A 236 8.33 -17.33 4.62
C HIS A 236 7.94 -18.80 4.43
N ASP A 237 7.95 -19.59 5.51
CA ASP A 237 7.75 -21.05 5.50
C ASP A 237 6.60 -21.54 4.62
N ALA A 238 5.39 -20.97 4.76
CA ALA A 238 4.22 -21.38 3.98
C ALA A 238 4.08 -20.72 2.60
N LEU A 239 4.60 -19.50 2.41
CA LEU A 239 4.44 -18.74 1.17
C LEU A 239 5.57 -19.06 0.17
N GLY A 240 6.72 -19.48 0.68
CA GLY A 240 7.96 -19.71 -0.05
C GLY A 240 8.79 -18.44 -0.21
N GLU A 241 9.72 -18.50 -1.15
CA GLU A 241 10.70 -17.44 -1.43
C GLU A 241 10.19 -16.50 -2.54
N TYR A 242 10.25 -15.20 -2.28
CA TYR A 242 9.95 -14.13 -3.24
C TYR A 242 11.11 -13.16 -3.34
N ARG A 243 11.19 -12.44 -4.46
CA ARG A 243 12.09 -11.29 -4.62
C ARG A 243 11.34 -10.09 -5.18
N LEU A 244 11.56 -8.93 -4.60
CA LEU A 244 11.22 -7.64 -5.17
C LEU A 244 12.48 -7.07 -5.83
N VAL A 245 12.40 -6.80 -7.12
CA VAL A 245 13.47 -6.16 -7.89
C VAL A 245 13.04 -4.76 -8.26
N ALA A 246 13.84 -3.75 -7.91
CA ALA A 246 13.53 -2.33 -8.06
C ALA A 246 14.55 -1.67 -9.02
N GLU A 247 14.07 -1.08 -10.11
CA GLU A 247 14.94 -0.45 -11.11
C GLU A 247 15.49 0.88 -10.61
N ALA A 248 16.80 1.11 -10.76
CA ALA A 248 17.48 2.36 -10.41
C ALA A 248 17.15 2.84 -8.98
N ALA A 249 16.99 1.90 -8.06
CA ALA A 249 16.73 2.20 -6.66
C ALA A 249 17.92 2.92 -6.03
N GLY A 250 17.63 3.85 -5.12
CA GLY A 250 18.62 4.37 -4.19
C GLY A 250 18.89 3.35 -3.07
N PRO A 251 19.14 3.81 -1.83
CA PRO A 251 19.38 2.91 -0.71
C PRO A 251 18.22 1.96 -0.45
N LEU A 252 18.53 0.71 -0.09
CA LEU A 252 17.58 -0.21 0.49
C LEU A 252 17.55 -0.03 2.01
N LEU A 253 16.35 0.16 2.55
CA LEU A 253 16.11 0.37 3.98
C LEU A 253 15.48 -0.90 4.57
N PHE A 254 15.93 -1.31 5.76
CA PHE A 254 15.40 -2.47 6.47
C PHE A 254 15.06 -2.13 7.91
N THR A 255 13.96 -2.68 8.41
CA THR A 255 13.51 -2.59 9.80
C THR A 255 12.60 -3.77 10.14
N GLU A 256 11.98 -3.74 11.31
CA GLU A 256 11.00 -4.72 11.74
C GLU A 256 9.58 -4.16 11.69
N ASN A 257 8.59 -4.99 11.34
CA ASN A 257 7.18 -4.68 11.58
C ASN A 257 6.82 -4.98 13.04
N GLU A 258 7.52 -4.33 13.97
CA GLU A 258 7.37 -4.50 15.41
C GLU A 258 6.87 -3.22 16.05
N THR A 259 5.98 -3.35 17.04
CA THR A 259 5.44 -2.20 17.76
C THR A 259 6.54 -1.43 18.48
N ASN A 260 6.59 -0.12 18.26
CA ASN A 260 7.45 0.81 19.01
C ASN A 260 6.83 1.06 20.40
N ARG A 261 7.20 0.18 21.34
CA ARG A 261 6.74 0.19 22.73
C ARG A 261 7.27 1.40 23.51
N GLU A 262 8.47 1.88 23.17
CA GLU A 262 9.05 3.06 23.82
C GLU A 262 8.22 4.30 23.54
N ARG A 263 7.85 4.51 22.27
CA ARG A 263 7.01 5.63 21.87
C ARG A 263 5.60 5.54 22.44
N LEU A 264 4.98 4.37 22.35
CA LEU A 264 3.54 4.22 22.64
C LEU A 264 3.23 4.01 24.11
N TYR A 265 4.13 3.33 24.84
CA TYR A 265 3.87 2.86 26.19
C TYR A 265 4.97 3.23 27.19
N GLY A 266 6.05 3.91 26.75
CA GLY A 266 7.16 4.30 27.62
C GLY A 266 7.98 3.14 28.16
N VAL A 267 7.91 1.96 27.53
CA VAL A 267 8.66 0.76 27.95
C VAL A 267 9.68 0.34 26.87
N PRO A 268 10.82 -0.28 27.24
CA PRO A 268 11.85 -0.65 26.28
C PRO A 268 11.34 -1.50 25.12
N ASN A 269 11.88 -1.24 23.93
CA ASN A 269 11.58 -2.05 22.75
C ASN A 269 12.24 -3.43 22.85
N ASN A 270 11.58 -4.45 22.28
CA ASN A 270 12.13 -5.81 22.21
C ASN A 270 13.26 -5.93 21.19
N CYS A 271 13.30 -5.01 20.22
CA CYS A 271 14.30 -4.91 19.18
C CYS A 271 14.66 -3.44 18.94
N ARG A 272 15.86 -3.19 18.40
CA ARG A 272 16.35 -1.83 18.15
C ARG A 272 15.61 -1.14 17.00
N HIS A 273 15.26 -1.88 15.96
CA HIS A 273 14.62 -1.38 14.75
C HIS A 273 13.15 -1.76 14.79
N VAL A 274 12.26 -0.79 14.68
CA VAL A 274 10.81 -0.94 14.91
C VAL A 274 10.01 -0.40 13.72
N LYS A 275 8.70 -0.57 13.73
CA LYS A 275 7.81 -0.30 12.59
C LYS A 275 7.97 1.11 12.00
N ASP A 276 8.19 2.11 12.86
CA ASP A 276 8.32 3.51 12.47
C ASP A 276 9.76 3.98 12.20
N SER A 277 10.75 3.09 12.18
CA SER A 277 12.16 3.45 11.90
C SER A 277 12.37 4.15 10.55
N PHE A 278 11.54 3.88 9.54
CA PHE A 278 11.64 4.55 8.24
C PHE A 278 11.29 6.04 8.31
N HIS A 279 10.38 6.43 9.21
CA HIS A 279 10.04 7.83 9.43
C HIS A 279 11.26 8.58 10.00
N ASP A 280 11.94 7.98 10.98
CA ASP A 280 13.13 8.57 11.57
C ASP A 280 14.30 8.65 10.59
N ALA A 281 14.52 7.59 9.80
CA ALA A 281 15.61 7.58 8.82
C ALA A 281 15.41 8.61 7.70
N VAL A 282 14.20 8.71 7.15
CA VAL A 282 13.94 9.54 5.96
C VAL A 282 13.52 10.96 6.29
N VAL A 283 12.61 11.13 7.26
CA VAL A 283 12.07 12.47 7.60
C VAL A 283 13.00 13.21 8.55
N ARG A 284 13.64 12.51 9.51
CA ARG A 284 14.54 13.13 10.49
C ARG A 284 16.02 12.96 10.16
N GLY A 285 16.36 12.22 9.09
CA GLY A 285 17.74 11.98 8.68
C GLY A 285 18.53 11.06 9.61
N ASN A 286 17.87 10.30 10.49
CA ASN A 286 18.54 9.38 11.41
C ASN A 286 18.82 8.02 10.74
N ALA A 287 19.90 7.94 9.96
CA ALA A 287 20.29 6.70 9.27
C ALA A 287 20.53 5.51 10.22
N ALA A 288 20.81 5.75 11.50
CA ALA A 288 20.99 4.69 12.49
C ALA A 288 19.67 4.05 12.98
N ALA A 289 18.52 4.60 12.58
CA ALA A 289 17.19 4.06 12.91
C ALA A 289 16.86 2.78 12.13
N VAL A 290 17.46 2.57 10.96
CA VAL A 290 17.27 1.37 10.11
C VAL A 290 18.39 0.36 10.32
N ASN A 291 18.09 -0.91 10.03
CA ASN A 291 19.02 -2.02 10.20
C ASN A 291 20.09 -2.01 9.10
N GLN A 292 21.35 -1.78 9.51
CA GLN A 292 22.51 -1.75 8.61
C GLN A 292 22.95 -3.16 8.16
N ASP A 293 22.49 -4.21 8.84
CA ASP A 293 22.71 -5.60 8.44
C ASP A 293 21.80 -6.01 7.26
N GLN A 294 20.99 -5.07 6.75
CA GLN A 294 20.11 -5.23 5.58
C GLN A 294 19.18 -6.44 5.67
N MET A 295 18.59 -6.62 6.85
CA MET A 295 17.62 -7.67 7.15
C MET A 295 16.51 -7.18 8.09
N GLY A 296 15.38 -7.88 8.10
CA GLY A 296 14.28 -7.63 9.03
C GLY A 296 12.96 -8.20 8.51
N THR A 297 11.84 -7.62 8.90
CA THR A 297 10.49 -8.03 8.47
C THR A 297 9.75 -6.93 7.70
N LYS A 298 10.36 -5.75 7.54
CA LYS A 298 9.90 -4.63 6.69
C LYS A 298 11.10 -4.03 5.94
N ALA A 299 10.97 -3.86 4.63
CA ALA A 299 12.04 -3.35 3.77
C ALA A 299 11.49 -2.41 2.69
N ALA A 300 12.27 -1.42 2.27
CA ALA A 300 11.87 -0.49 1.22
C ALA A 300 13.04 -0.12 0.30
N ALA A 301 12.75 0.10 -0.98
CA ALA A 301 13.67 0.76 -1.89
C ALA A 301 13.40 2.27 -1.87
N HIS A 302 14.40 3.09 -1.53
CA HIS A 302 14.23 4.53 -1.40
C HIS A 302 14.62 5.26 -2.69
N TYR A 303 13.66 5.95 -3.29
CA TYR A 303 13.87 6.87 -4.40
C TYR A 303 13.73 8.31 -3.93
N GLN A 304 14.71 9.16 -4.26
CA GLN A 304 14.68 10.59 -4.00
C GLN A 304 14.91 11.35 -5.31
N PHE A 305 14.02 12.27 -5.65
CA PHE A 305 14.11 13.04 -6.89
C PHE A 305 13.34 14.36 -6.77
N VAL A 306 13.55 15.23 -7.76
CA VAL A 306 12.85 16.51 -7.92
C VAL A 306 12.17 16.48 -9.28
N LEU A 307 10.93 16.96 -9.36
CA LEU A 307 10.17 17.08 -10.60
C LEU A 307 9.97 18.56 -10.95
N ALA A 308 10.30 18.95 -12.18
CA ALA A 308 9.92 20.23 -12.77
C ALA A 308 8.40 20.34 -12.97
N PRO A 309 7.85 21.56 -13.16
CA PRO A 309 6.43 21.75 -13.43
C PRO A 309 5.97 20.91 -14.63
N GLY A 310 4.93 20.09 -14.45
CA GLY A 310 4.42 19.19 -15.48
C GLY A 310 5.27 17.95 -15.76
N GLU A 311 6.46 17.83 -15.17
CA GLU A 311 7.34 16.68 -15.36
C GLU A 311 6.68 15.40 -14.82
N THR A 312 6.89 14.31 -15.55
CA THR A 312 6.42 12.98 -15.21
C THR A 312 7.59 12.01 -15.18
N ARG A 313 7.70 11.21 -14.12
CA ARG A 313 8.73 10.18 -13.96
C ARG A 313 8.12 8.86 -13.52
N SER A 314 8.56 7.77 -14.15
CA SER A 314 8.07 6.42 -13.88
C SER A 314 9.15 5.56 -13.24
N PHE A 315 8.74 4.72 -12.29
CA PHE A 315 9.59 3.77 -11.59
C PHE A 315 9.01 2.36 -11.77
N ARG A 316 9.90 1.38 -11.99
CA ARG A 316 9.53 0.00 -12.32
C ARG A 316 10.05 -0.95 -11.26
N LEU A 317 9.19 -1.86 -10.81
CA LEU A 317 9.54 -2.95 -9.90
C LEU A 317 8.91 -4.26 -10.37
N ARG A 318 9.45 -5.39 -9.93
CA ARG A 318 8.88 -6.72 -10.17
C ARG A 318 8.95 -7.57 -8.92
N LEU A 319 7.80 -8.02 -8.43
CA LEU A 319 7.67 -8.97 -7.33
C LEU A 319 7.40 -10.35 -7.92
N GLN A 320 8.31 -11.29 -7.70
CA GLN A 320 8.22 -12.62 -8.29
C GLN A 320 8.67 -13.71 -7.32
N LYS A 321 8.07 -14.89 -7.43
CA LYS A 321 8.54 -16.08 -6.73
C LYS A 321 9.93 -16.50 -7.22
N ILE A 322 10.83 -16.85 -6.32
CA ILE A 322 12.19 -17.28 -6.68
C ILE A 322 12.12 -18.72 -7.18
N LEU A 323 12.07 -18.89 -8.51
CA LEU A 323 12.16 -20.20 -9.18
C LEU A 323 13.47 -20.36 -9.97
N GLN A 324 14.06 -19.25 -10.45
CA GLN A 324 15.32 -19.19 -11.19
C GLN A 324 16.04 -17.85 -10.90
N PRO A 325 17.36 -17.72 -11.16
CA PRO A 325 18.06 -16.44 -11.11
C PRO A 325 17.43 -15.43 -12.07
N ALA A 326 17.27 -14.18 -11.64
CA ALA A 326 16.61 -13.13 -12.44
C ALA A 326 17.52 -12.63 -13.58
N LEU A 327 17.56 -13.37 -14.68
CA LEU A 327 18.07 -12.84 -15.95
C LEU A 327 16.98 -11.94 -16.55
N HIS A 328 17.28 -10.64 -16.69
CA HIS A 328 16.46 -9.64 -17.39
C HIS A 328 15.07 -9.32 -16.80
N ALA A 329 15.00 -8.93 -15.51
CA ALA A 329 13.75 -8.61 -14.81
C ALA A 329 12.82 -7.60 -15.52
N PHE A 330 13.36 -6.72 -16.37
CA PHE A 330 12.59 -5.66 -17.06
C PHE A 330 12.55 -5.76 -18.59
N GLY A 331 13.13 -6.81 -19.20
CA GLY A 331 13.21 -6.92 -20.66
C GLY A 331 11.86 -7.07 -21.37
N ASP A 332 10.87 -7.67 -20.70
CA ASP A 332 9.51 -7.89 -21.19
C ASP A 332 8.48 -6.95 -20.56
N PHE A 333 8.92 -5.97 -19.76
CA PHE A 333 8.06 -5.21 -18.86
C PHE A 333 6.94 -4.44 -19.58
N ASP A 334 7.32 -3.58 -20.53
CA ASP A 334 6.35 -2.72 -21.24
C ASP A 334 5.41 -3.54 -22.13
N ARG A 335 5.92 -4.64 -22.71
CA ARG A 335 5.12 -5.59 -23.50
C ARG A 335 4.03 -6.24 -22.65
N ILE A 336 4.36 -6.69 -21.44
CA ILE A 336 3.40 -7.34 -20.54
C ILE A 336 2.35 -6.32 -20.06
N PHE A 337 2.76 -5.10 -19.70
CA PHE A 337 1.81 -4.04 -19.34
C PHE A 337 0.82 -3.74 -20.46
N GLU A 338 1.32 -3.55 -21.67
CA GLU A 338 0.47 -3.31 -22.84
C GLU A 338 -0.48 -4.47 -23.10
N GLN A 339 0.03 -5.70 -23.02
CA GLN A 339 -0.79 -6.89 -23.18
C GLN A 339 -1.91 -6.97 -22.14
N ARG A 340 -1.60 -6.76 -20.85
CA ARG A 340 -2.61 -6.79 -19.76
C ARG A 340 -3.67 -5.69 -19.93
N ARG A 341 -3.28 -4.50 -20.39
CA ARG A 341 -4.22 -3.41 -20.70
C ARG A 341 -5.16 -3.76 -21.86
N GLN A 342 -4.62 -4.30 -22.96
CA GLN A 342 -5.43 -4.72 -24.12
C GLN A 342 -6.43 -5.83 -23.75
N GLU A 343 -6.02 -6.78 -22.92
CA GLU A 343 -6.89 -7.84 -22.44
C GLU A 343 -8.00 -7.32 -21.50
N ALA A 344 -7.70 -6.31 -20.67
CA ALA A 344 -8.69 -5.61 -19.87
C ALA A 344 -9.71 -4.88 -20.77
N ASP A 345 -9.24 -4.19 -21.81
CA ASP A 345 -10.11 -3.52 -22.80
C ASP A 345 -11.03 -4.52 -23.52
N GLU A 346 -10.50 -5.67 -23.94
CA GLU A 346 -11.29 -6.75 -24.55
C GLU A 346 -12.32 -7.31 -23.57
N PHE A 347 -11.95 -7.51 -22.31
CA PHE A 347 -12.85 -8.01 -21.27
C PHE A 347 -14.02 -7.07 -21.02
N TYR A 348 -13.74 -5.78 -20.80
CA TYR A 348 -14.76 -4.80 -20.49
C TYR A 348 -15.64 -4.47 -21.70
N ARG A 349 -15.07 -4.42 -22.92
CA ARG A 349 -15.86 -4.27 -24.15
C ARG A 349 -16.85 -5.41 -24.35
N ALA A 350 -16.46 -6.64 -24.00
CA ALA A 350 -17.35 -7.80 -24.10
C ALA A 350 -18.42 -7.86 -22.99
N LEU A 351 -18.25 -7.09 -21.90
CA LEU A 351 -19.20 -7.03 -20.78
C LEU A 351 -20.22 -5.89 -20.96
N ALA A 352 -19.82 -4.79 -21.60
CA ALA A 352 -20.68 -3.63 -21.81
C ALA A 352 -21.88 -3.95 -22.72
N PRO A 353 -23.13 -3.64 -22.32
CA PRO A 353 -24.28 -3.70 -23.21
C PRO A 353 -24.10 -2.82 -24.44
N ALA A 354 -24.57 -3.29 -25.61
CA ALA A 354 -24.41 -2.57 -26.88
C ALA A 354 -25.12 -1.19 -26.92
N CYS A 355 -26.04 -0.91 -25.99
CA CYS A 355 -26.74 0.36 -25.88
C CYS A 355 -25.96 1.44 -25.12
N LEU A 356 -24.84 1.12 -24.47
CA LEU A 356 -24.06 2.10 -23.71
C LEU A 356 -23.21 2.97 -24.64
N SER A 357 -23.15 4.27 -24.33
CA SER A 357 -22.17 5.18 -24.91
C SER A 357 -20.76 4.86 -24.40
N ALA A 358 -19.73 5.39 -25.06
CA ALA A 358 -18.35 5.25 -24.61
C ALA A 358 -18.14 5.78 -23.17
N GLU A 359 -18.79 6.89 -22.82
CA GLU A 359 -18.78 7.47 -21.48
C GLU A 359 -19.40 6.53 -20.45
N HIS A 360 -20.59 5.99 -20.73
CA HIS A 360 -21.24 5.03 -19.82
C HIS A 360 -20.42 3.74 -19.66
N CYS A 361 -19.75 3.26 -20.71
CA CYS A 361 -18.82 2.13 -20.62
C CYS A 361 -17.62 2.44 -19.70
N ALA A 362 -17.07 3.66 -19.77
CA ALA A 362 -15.99 4.09 -18.90
C ALA A 362 -16.43 4.16 -17.43
N ILE A 363 -17.60 4.75 -17.15
CA ILE A 363 -18.20 4.80 -15.81
C ILE A 363 -18.44 3.38 -15.27
N GLN A 364 -19.01 2.48 -16.09
CA GLN A 364 -19.22 1.09 -15.71
C GLN A 364 -17.91 0.40 -15.34
N ARG A 365 -16.87 0.52 -16.18
CA ARG A 365 -15.55 -0.07 -15.91
C ARG A 365 -14.97 0.45 -14.60
N GLN A 366 -15.03 1.77 -14.38
CA GLN A 366 -14.49 2.38 -13.16
C GLN A 366 -15.24 1.92 -11.90
N ALA A 367 -16.56 1.79 -11.96
CA ALA A 367 -17.37 1.27 -10.86
C ALA A 367 -17.02 -0.21 -10.55
N LEU A 368 -16.86 -1.04 -11.58
CA LEU A 368 -16.43 -2.43 -11.44
C LEU A 368 -15.00 -2.51 -10.87
N ALA A 369 -14.10 -1.64 -11.33
CA ALA A 369 -12.74 -1.55 -10.82
C ALA A 369 -12.72 -1.19 -9.33
N GLY A 370 -13.54 -0.23 -8.91
CA GLY A 370 -13.70 0.15 -7.51
C GLY A 370 -14.08 -1.04 -6.63
N MET A 371 -15.10 -1.82 -7.02
CA MET A 371 -15.50 -3.02 -6.29
C MET A 371 -14.38 -4.08 -6.19
N LEU A 372 -13.55 -4.20 -7.23
CA LEU A 372 -12.44 -5.15 -7.26
C LEU A 372 -11.26 -4.70 -6.39
N TRP A 373 -10.96 -3.39 -6.36
CA TRP A 373 -9.96 -2.80 -5.48
C TRP A 373 -10.35 -2.89 -4.00
N THR A 374 -11.64 -2.93 -3.68
CA THR A 374 -12.13 -3.06 -2.30
C THR A 374 -12.28 -4.51 -1.83
N LYS A 375 -11.77 -5.51 -2.56
CA LYS A 375 -11.70 -6.88 -2.04
C LYS A 375 -10.61 -6.93 -0.98
N GLN A 376 -10.97 -6.92 0.29
CA GLN A 376 -10.00 -6.86 1.40
C GLN A 376 -9.84 -8.21 2.10
N TYR A 377 -8.65 -8.43 2.67
CA TYR A 377 -8.41 -9.52 3.60
C TYR A 377 -9.14 -9.24 4.92
N TYR A 378 -9.88 -10.24 5.39
CA TYR A 378 -10.62 -10.13 6.63
C TYR A 378 -10.33 -11.36 7.51
N HIS A 379 -9.38 -11.23 8.44
CA HIS A 379 -9.16 -12.23 9.48
C HIS A 379 -10.26 -12.10 10.54
N TYR A 380 -11.05 -13.16 10.72
CA TYR A 380 -12.18 -13.19 11.66
C TYR A 380 -12.13 -14.49 12.47
N VAL A 381 -11.60 -14.39 13.70
CA VAL A 381 -11.47 -15.52 14.62
C VAL A 381 -12.01 -15.08 15.98
N VAL A 382 -13.34 -15.16 16.13
CA VAL A 382 -14.05 -14.66 17.32
C VAL A 382 -13.62 -15.37 18.60
N GLU A 383 -13.29 -16.66 18.52
CA GLU A 383 -12.84 -17.44 19.67
C GLU A 383 -11.56 -16.85 20.29
N GLU A 384 -10.52 -16.61 19.48
CA GLU A 384 -9.28 -15.96 19.94
C GLU A 384 -9.54 -14.55 20.49
N TRP A 385 -10.52 -13.81 19.96
CA TRP A 385 -10.86 -12.47 20.45
C TRP A 385 -11.52 -12.51 21.83
N LEU A 386 -12.36 -13.52 22.08
CA LEU A 386 -13.03 -13.71 23.36
C LEU A 386 -12.11 -14.29 24.43
N GLU A 387 -11.16 -15.15 24.05
CA GLU A 387 -10.16 -15.72 24.96
C GLU A 387 -9.11 -14.69 25.38
N GLY A 388 -8.78 -13.74 24.49
CA GLY A 388 -7.74 -12.74 24.73
C GLY A 388 -6.33 -13.32 24.64
N ASP A 389 -5.33 -12.52 24.98
CA ASP A 389 -3.93 -12.97 24.96
C ASP A 389 -3.60 -13.85 26.18
N PRO A 390 -2.86 -14.97 25.99
CA PRO A 390 -2.28 -15.72 27.10
C PRO A 390 -1.40 -14.80 27.96
N ALA A 391 -1.55 -14.90 29.28
CA ALA A 391 -0.84 -14.07 30.27
C ALA A 391 0.67 -14.34 30.35
#